data_AF-A0A151RBW5-F1
#
_entry.id   AF-A0A151RBW5-F1
#
_cell.length_a   1.000
_cell.length_b   1.000
_cell.length_c   1.000
_cell.angle_alpha   90.00
_cell.angle_beta   90.00
_cell.angle_gamma   90.00
#
_symmetry.space_group_name_H-M   'P 1'
#
loop_
_entity.id
_entity.type
_entity.pdbx_description
1 polymer ?
#
loop_
_entity_poly.entity_id
_entity_poly.type
_entity_poly.pdbx_seq_one_letter_code
_entity_poly.pdbx_strand_id
1 'polypeptide(L)'
;MSTQIQNGSSHSHASSSSSQHPPSNQQPLSRYESQKKRDWNTFGQYLKNQSPPVPLSQCNFNHVLDFLRYLDQFGKTKVHLHGCIFFGQPTPPAPCACPLRQAWGSLDALIGRLRAAYEEHGGSPETNPFGGGAIRVYLREVKECQAKARGIPYKKKKKKRNPIKGTQSAKDIEHQVS
;
A
#
# COMPACT_ATOMS: atom_id res chain seq x y z
N MET A 1 -51.92 38.85 -33.33
CA MET A 1 -52.60 38.85 -32.02
C MET A 1 -51.56 38.47 -30.98
N SER A 2 -51.18 39.22 -29.96
CA SER A 2 -51.28 40.63 -29.62
C SER A 2 -50.11 40.88 -28.64
N THR A 3 -49.57 42.09 -28.72
CA THR A 3 -48.59 42.79 -27.90
C THR A 3 -48.59 42.51 -26.39
N GLN A 4 -47.41 42.55 -25.75
CA GLN A 4 -47.07 43.66 -24.84
C GLN A 4 -45.58 43.69 -24.41
N ILE A 5 -44.99 44.88 -24.53
CA ILE A 5 -43.81 45.39 -23.83
C ILE A 5 -44.33 46.33 -22.73
N GLN A 6 -43.69 46.37 -21.56
CA GLN A 6 -43.53 47.62 -20.79
C GLN A 6 -42.35 47.60 -19.82
N ASN A 7 -41.82 48.81 -19.66
CA ASN A 7 -40.54 49.26 -19.13
C ASN A 7 -40.72 49.82 -17.71
N GLY A 8 -39.70 49.80 -16.84
CA GLY A 8 -39.76 50.47 -15.53
C GLY A 8 -38.44 50.51 -14.76
N SER A 9 -38.03 51.71 -14.38
CA SER A 9 -36.68 52.16 -14.02
C SER A 9 -36.19 51.90 -12.58
N SER A 10 -34.85 51.85 -12.46
CA SER A 10 -33.91 52.34 -11.42
C SER A 10 -34.38 52.57 -9.98
N HIS A 11 -33.66 51.98 -9.00
CA HIS A 11 -33.14 52.67 -7.79
C HIS A 11 -31.97 51.88 -7.18
N SER A 12 -30.87 52.59 -6.91
CA SER A 12 -29.60 52.12 -6.35
C SER A 12 -29.56 52.25 -4.83
N HIS A 13 -29.12 51.22 -4.08
CA HIS A 13 -28.60 51.39 -2.71
C HIS A 13 -27.54 50.34 -2.33
N ALA A 14 -26.37 50.88 -1.98
CA ALA A 14 -25.46 50.54 -0.88
C ALA A 14 -24.90 49.09 -0.69
N SER A 15 -23.58 49.07 -0.80
CA SER A 15 -22.59 48.11 -0.33
C SER A 15 -22.87 47.48 1.04
N SER A 16 -22.72 46.16 1.13
CA SER A 16 -22.28 45.48 2.35
C SER A 16 -21.18 44.48 1.99
N SER A 17 -19.94 44.90 2.25
CA SER A 17 -18.75 44.06 2.16
C SER A 17 -18.80 42.99 3.25
N SER A 18 -19.37 41.84 2.92
CA SER A 18 -19.22 40.64 3.74
C SER A 18 -17.92 39.96 3.32
N SER A 19 -16.92 40.01 4.20
CA SER A 19 -15.69 39.21 4.11
C SER A 19 -16.06 37.72 4.18
N GLN A 20 -16.37 37.12 3.03
CA GLN A 20 -16.54 35.69 2.91
C GLN A 20 -15.15 35.06 2.91
N HIS A 21 -14.74 34.54 4.08
CA HIS A 21 -13.73 33.50 4.13
C HIS A 21 -14.19 32.36 3.23
N PRO A 22 -13.40 31.90 2.25
CA PRO A 22 -13.76 30.72 1.48
C PRO A 22 -13.88 29.53 2.45
N PRO A 23 -14.93 28.69 2.35
CA PRO A 23 -14.95 27.44 3.09
C PRO A 23 -13.69 26.68 2.71
N SER A 24 -12.94 26.19 3.70
CA SER A 24 -11.76 25.36 3.47
C SER A 24 -12.19 24.19 2.59
N ASN A 25 -11.85 24.26 1.30
CA ASN A 25 -12.16 23.25 0.33
C ASN A 25 -11.27 22.05 0.68
N GLN A 26 -11.70 21.20 1.61
CA GLN A 26 -11.03 19.94 1.91
C GLN A 26 -11.18 19.08 0.66
N GLN A 27 -10.22 19.24 -0.25
CA GLN A 27 -10.09 18.42 -1.45
C GLN A 27 -10.22 16.95 -1.02
N PRO A 28 -11.05 16.14 -1.72
CA PRO A 28 -11.15 14.73 -1.42
C PRO A 28 -9.75 14.14 -1.41
N LEU A 29 -9.36 13.53 -0.28
CA LEU A 29 -8.08 12.85 -0.17
C LEU A 29 -7.94 11.88 -1.35
N SER A 30 -6.77 11.83 -1.97
CA SER A 30 -6.46 10.80 -2.97
C SER A 30 -6.86 9.42 -2.45
N ARG A 31 -7.29 8.53 -3.34
CA ARG A 31 -7.71 7.16 -2.98
C ARG A 31 -6.67 6.48 -2.08
N TYR A 32 -5.39 6.72 -2.35
CA TYR A 32 -4.28 6.21 -1.54
C TYR A 32 -4.30 6.79 -0.11
N GLU A 33 -4.42 8.11 0.03
CA GLU A 33 -4.46 8.82 1.30
C GLU A 33 -5.64 8.39 2.18
N SER A 34 -6.83 8.27 1.58
CA SER A 34 -8.01 7.75 2.27
C SER A 34 -7.79 6.32 2.78
N GLN A 35 -7.15 5.46 1.97
CA GLN A 35 -6.85 4.09 2.39
C GLN A 35 -5.82 4.05 3.52
N LYS A 36 -4.74 4.83 3.41
CA LYS A 36 -3.69 4.94 4.43
C LYS A 36 -4.26 5.40 5.76
N LYS A 37 -5.12 6.42 5.76
CA LYS A 37 -5.81 6.91 6.96
C LYS A 37 -6.68 5.84 7.62
N ARG A 38 -7.45 5.06 6.82
CA ARG A 38 -8.27 3.97 7.35
C ARG A 38 -7.42 2.86 7.97
N ASP A 39 -6.35 2.48 7.31
CA ASP A 39 -5.45 1.44 7.79
C ASP A 39 -4.75 1.86 9.08
N TRP A 40 -4.29 3.11 9.15
CA TRP A 40 -3.70 3.71 10.34
C TRP A 40 -4.67 3.72 11.52
N ASN A 41 -5.91 4.17 11.30
CA ASN A 41 -6.95 4.16 12.33
C ASN A 41 -7.28 2.74 12.81
N THR A 42 -7.34 1.79 11.88
CA THR A 42 -7.59 0.37 12.19
C THR A 42 -6.48 -0.20 13.07
N PHE A 43 -5.22 0.09 12.73
CA PHE A 43 -4.07 -0.32 13.53
C PHE A 43 -4.08 0.33 14.93
N GLY A 44 -4.33 1.64 15.00
CA GLY A 44 -4.44 2.35 16.27
C GLY A 44 -5.56 1.79 17.16
N GLN A 45 -6.70 1.42 16.58
CA GLN A 45 -7.79 0.77 17.31
C GLN A 45 -7.40 -0.64 17.79
N TYR A 46 -6.70 -1.40 16.96
CA TYR A 46 -6.17 -2.71 17.35
C TYR A 46 -5.25 -2.63 18.57
N LEU A 47 -4.36 -1.63 18.63
CA LEU A 47 -3.48 -1.42 19.78
C LEU A 47 -4.23 -1.04 21.06
N LYS A 48 -5.27 -0.21 20.95
CA LYS A 48 -6.15 0.17 22.07
C LYS A 48 -6.95 -1.01 22.63
N ASN A 49 -7.26 -1.99 21.78
CA ASN A 49 -8.00 -3.18 22.17
C ASN A 49 -7.12 -4.30 22.75
N GLN A 50 -5.80 -4.10 22.83
CA GLN A 50 -4.92 -5.05 23.53
C GLN A 50 -5.20 -5.04 25.04
N SER A 51 -4.84 -6.12 25.73
CA SER A 51 -4.93 -6.24 27.18
C SER A 51 -3.54 -6.54 27.77
N PRO A 52 -2.82 -5.55 28.32
CA PRO A 52 -3.20 -4.12 28.44
C PRO A 52 -3.13 -3.35 27.11
N PRO A 53 -3.83 -2.19 26.98
CA PRO A 53 -3.73 -1.35 25.79
C PRO A 53 -2.30 -0.88 25.54
N VAL A 54 -1.89 -0.87 24.26
CA VAL A 54 -0.51 -0.54 23.87
C VAL A 54 -0.44 0.87 23.29
N PRO A 55 0.26 1.82 23.94
CA PRO A 55 0.53 3.13 23.34
C PRO A 55 1.40 3.01 22.09
N LEU A 56 1.19 3.89 21.10
CA LEU A 56 2.01 3.92 19.87
C LEU A 56 3.52 4.07 20.15
N SER A 57 3.90 4.78 21.21
CA SER A 57 5.30 4.92 21.64
C SER A 57 5.94 3.63 22.16
N GLN A 58 5.13 2.68 22.63
CA GLN A 58 5.56 1.36 23.09
C GLN A 58 5.32 0.27 22.04
N CYS A 59 4.71 0.64 20.90
CA CYS A 59 4.53 -0.26 19.78
C CYS A 59 5.90 -0.69 19.23
N ASN A 60 6.01 -1.98 18.95
CA ASN A 60 7.22 -2.59 18.40
C ASN A 60 6.81 -3.63 17.36
N PHE A 61 7.78 -4.27 16.72
CA PHE A 61 7.51 -5.19 15.61
C PHE A 61 6.63 -6.39 15.99
N ASN A 62 6.61 -6.84 17.25
CA ASN A 62 5.75 -7.96 17.67
C ASN A 62 4.28 -7.59 17.55
N HIS A 63 3.88 -6.42 18.05
CA HIS A 63 2.52 -5.90 17.90
C HIS A 63 2.09 -5.78 16.43
N VAL A 64 3.03 -5.41 15.55
CA VAL A 64 2.78 -5.36 14.10
C VAL A 64 2.57 -6.78 13.55
N LEU A 65 3.40 -7.76 13.91
CA LEU A 65 3.22 -9.14 13.46
C LEU A 65 1.90 -9.74 13.94
N ASP A 66 1.52 -9.48 15.19
CA ASP A 66 0.27 -9.97 15.75
C ASP A 66 -0.94 -9.29 15.10
N PHE A 67 -0.82 -8.00 14.76
CA PHE A 67 -1.83 -7.33 13.93
C PHE A 67 -1.98 -8.00 12.56
N LEU A 68 -0.88 -8.32 11.87
CA LEU A 68 -0.95 -9.00 10.57
C LEU A 68 -1.60 -10.39 10.68
N ARG A 69 -1.35 -11.13 11.77
CA ARG A 69 -2.01 -12.42 12.05
C ARG A 69 -3.48 -12.24 12.40
N TYR A 70 -3.83 -11.21 13.15
CA TYR A 70 -5.22 -10.86 13.44
C TYR A 70 -6.02 -10.60 12.16
N LEU A 71 -5.43 -9.94 11.16
CA LEU A 71 -6.07 -9.70 9.88
C LEU A 71 -6.40 -10.96 9.07
N ASP A 72 -5.73 -12.09 9.34
CA ASP A 72 -6.04 -13.36 8.67
C ASP A 72 -7.45 -13.85 8.98
N GLN A 73 -8.05 -13.45 10.12
CA GLN A 73 -9.44 -13.78 10.45
C GLN A 73 -10.45 -13.23 9.44
N PHE A 74 -10.09 -12.13 8.77
CA PHE A 74 -10.89 -11.49 7.71
C PHE A 74 -10.35 -11.80 6.31
N GLY A 75 -9.46 -12.79 6.23
CA GLY A 75 -8.84 -13.24 4.99
C GLY A 75 -9.84 -13.82 4.00
N LYS A 76 -9.57 -13.63 2.71
CA LYS A 76 -10.37 -14.20 1.62
C LYS A 76 -9.60 -15.22 0.77
N THR A 77 -8.29 -15.37 1.01
CA THR A 77 -7.44 -16.29 0.25
C THR A 77 -7.34 -17.61 0.97
N LYS A 78 -7.70 -18.72 0.31
CA LYS A 78 -7.42 -20.06 0.82
C LYS A 78 -5.91 -20.32 0.76
N VAL A 79 -5.30 -20.69 1.89
CA VAL A 79 -3.88 -21.04 1.98
C VAL A 79 -3.77 -22.48 2.45
N HIS A 80 -3.39 -23.37 1.53
CA HIS A 80 -3.23 -24.79 1.82
C HIS A 80 -2.04 -25.02 2.75
N LEU A 81 -2.26 -25.75 3.85
CA LEU A 81 -1.21 -26.20 4.75
C LEU A 81 -0.42 -27.35 4.10
N HIS A 82 0.82 -27.57 4.51
CA HIS A 82 1.70 -28.56 3.88
C HIS A 82 1.13 -29.99 3.86
N GLY A 83 0.34 -30.38 4.87
CA GLY A 83 -0.35 -31.68 4.91
C GLY A 83 -1.68 -31.75 4.15
N CYS A 84 -2.08 -30.70 3.42
CA CYS A 84 -3.31 -30.70 2.64
C CYS A 84 -3.10 -31.48 1.35
N ILE A 85 -4.06 -32.35 1.00
CA ILE A 85 -4.05 -33.10 -0.27
C ILE A 85 -4.04 -32.21 -1.52
N PHE A 86 -4.50 -30.96 -1.37
CA PHE A 86 -4.52 -29.96 -2.44
C PHE A 86 -3.31 -29.01 -2.40
N PHE A 87 -2.33 -29.24 -1.52
CA PHE A 87 -1.15 -28.39 -1.45
C PHE A 87 -0.41 -28.40 -2.79
N GLY A 88 -0.19 -27.22 -3.36
CA GLY A 88 0.47 -27.10 -4.66
C GLY A 88 -0.43 -27.35 -5.86
N GLN A 89 -1.76 -27.43 -5.68
CA GLN A 89 -2.72 -27.53 -6.78
C GLN A 89 -3.36 -26.16 -7.08
N PRO A 90 -3.17 -25.57 -8.27
CA PRO A 90 -3.73 -24.26 -8.62
C PRO A 90 -5.27 -24.22 -8.65
N THR A 91 -5.88 -25.33 -9.05
CA THR A 91 -7.33 -25.48 -9.21
C THR A 91 -7.78 -26.75 -8.49
N PRO A 92 -7.94 -26.71 -7.16
CA PRO A 92 -8.35 -27.88 -6.39
C PRO A 92 -9.78 -28.31 -6.78
N PRO A 93 -10.02 -29.60 -7.06
CA PRO A 93 -11.32 -30.09 -7.53
C PRO A 93 -12.40 -30.15 -6.43
N ALA A 94 -12.02 -29.97 -5.16
CA ALA A 94 -12.91 -30.02 -4.02
C ALA A 94 -12.46 -29.06 -2.89
N PRO A 95 -13.36 -28.65 -1.98
CA PRO A 95 -13.00 -27.79 -0.85
C PRO A 95 -12.13 -28.49 0.19
N CYS A 96 -11.42 -27.72 1.01
CA CYS A 96 -10.70 -28.23 2.18
C CYS A 96 -10.83 -27.32 3.41
N ALA A 97 -10.52 -27.90 4.57
CA ALA A 97 -10.51 -27.26 5.88
C ALA A 97 -9.34 -26.28 6.11
N CYS A 98 -8.51 -26.01 5.09
CA CYS A 98 -7.42 -25.05 5.24
C CYS A 98 -7.97 -23.64 5.52
N PRO A 99 -7.25 -22.83 6.32
CA PRO A 99 -7.72 -21.51 6.72
C PRO A 99 -7.77 -20.54 5.54
N LEU A 100 -8.66 -19.55 5.65
CA LEU A 100 -8.58 -18.34 4.85
C LEU A 100 -7.63 -17.36 5.52
N ARG A 101 -6.83 -16.65 4.72
CA ARG A 101 -5.82 -15.69 5.16
C ARG A 101 -5.79 -14.49 4.22
N GLN A 102 -5.10 -13.43 4.63
CA GLN A 102 -4.84 -12.29 3.74
C GLN A 102 -3.91 -12.72 2.60
N ALA A 103 -4.14 -12.16 1.41
CA ALA A 103 -3.19 -12.33 0.32
C ALA A 103 -1.88 -11.61 0.66
N TRP A 104 -0.73 -12.20 0.32
CA TRP A 104 0.58 -11.59 0.54
C TRP A 104 0.64 -10.13 0.04
N GLY A 105 0.16 -9.87 -1.18
CA GLY A 105 0.19 -8.53 -1.78
C GLY A 105 -0.64 -7.51 -1.00
N SER A 106 -1.73 -7.93 -0.34
CA SER A 106 -2.53 -7.05 0.51
C SER A 106 -1.78 -6.67 1.79
N LEU A 107 -1.08 -7.62 2.42
CA LEU A 107 -0.27 -7.38 3.61
C LEU A 107 0.93 -6.48 3.30
N ASP A 108 1.61 -6.71 2.18
CA ASP A 108 2.76 -5.92 1.74
C ASP A 108 2.36 -4.46 1.49
N ALA A 109 1.26 -4.25 0.75
CA ALA A 109 0.73 -2.92 0.48
C ALA A 109 0.25 -2.20 1.76
N LEU A 110 -0.37 -2.94 2.70
CA LEU A 110 -0.77 -2.41 4.00
C LEU A 110 0.44 -1.92 4.80
N ILE A 111 1.49 -2.74 4.91
CA ILE A 111 2.71 -2.38 5.61
C ILE A 111 3.38 -1.16 4.98
N GLY A 112 3.38 -1.06 3.64
CA GLY A 112 3.87 0.13 2.95
C GLY A 112 3.11 1.40 3.36
N ARG A 113 1.77 1.33 3.42
CA ARG A 113 0.92 2.45 3.87
C ARG A 113 1.14 2.79 5.34
N LEU A 114 1.26 1.80 6.22
CA LEU A 114 1.50 2.03 7.65
C LEU A 114 2.89 2.62 7.94
N ARG A 115 3.92 2.25 7.16
CA ARG A 115 5.23 2.91 7.24
C ARG A 115 5.11 4.40 6.93
N ALA A 116 4.48 4.74 5.80
CA ALA A 116 4.28 6.13 5.40
C ALA A 116 3.42 6.91 6.42
N ALA A 117 2.36 6.30 6.94
CA ALA A 117 1.53 6.92 7.98
C ALA A 117 2.32 7.21 9.26
N TYR A 118 3.20 6.29 9.68
CA TYR A 118 4.03 6.48 10.87
C TYR A 118 4.94 7.72 10.73
N GLU A 119 5.55 7.90 9.57
CA GLU A 119 6.43 9.05 9.28
C GLU A 119 5.65 10.38 9.27
N GLU A 120 4.44 10.40 8.68
CA GLU A 120 3.56 11.57 8.70
C GLU A 120 3.04 11.94 10.09
N HIS A 121 2.98 10.97 11.01
CA HIS A 121 2.62 11.17 12.41
C HIS A 121 3.83 11.50 13.30
N GLY A 122 4.97 11.88 12.71
CA GLY A 122 6.16 12.36 13.42
C GLY A 122 7.15 11.26 13.82
N GLY A 123 6.94 10.02 13.36
CA GLY A 123 7.87 8.92 13.56
C GLY A 123 9.09 9.00 12.64
N SER A 124 10.25 8.51 13.08
CA SER A 124 11.44 8.44 12.24
C SER A 124 11.53 7.10 11.49
N PRO A 125 12.16 7.04 10.30
CA PRO A 125 12.38 5.78 9.59
C PRO A 125 13.15 4.72 10.40
N GLU A 126 14.07 5.14 11.26
CA GLU A 126 14.93 4.28 12.09
C GLU A 126 14.16 3.62 13.22
N THR A 127 13.18 4.33 13.79
CA THR A 127 12.33 3.86 14.90
C THR A 127 11.05 3.19 14.42
N ASN A 128 10.85 3.14 13.10
CA ASN A 128 9.61 2.66 12.49
C ASN A 128 9.37 1.16 12.76
N PRO A 129 8.32 0.79 13.53
CA PRO A 129 8.06 -0.60 13.88
C PRO A 129 7.64 -1.45 12.69
N PHE A 130 7.13 -0.83 11.62
CA PHE A 130 6.77 -1.49 10.38
C PHE A 130 7.99 -1.72 9.49
N GLY A 131 9.08 -0.96 9.68
CA GLY A 131 10.33 -0.99 8.91
C GLY A 131 11.32 -2.11 9.28
N GLY A 132 11.10 -2.77 10.42
CA GLY A 132 12.04 -3.73 11.00
C GLY A 132 12.34 -4.99 10.16
N GLY A 133 13.51 -5.60 10.41
CA GLY A 133 13.94 -6.83 9.73
C GLY A 133 12.97 -8.00 9.90
N ALA A 134 12.38 -8.16 11.09
CA ALA A 134 11.39 -9.19 11.38
C ALA A 134 10.16 -9.10 10.46
N ILE A 135 9.66 -7.89 10.17
CA ILE A 135 8.52 -7.68 9.27
C ILE A 135 8.88 -8.13 7.85
N ARG A 136 10.09 -7.82 7.38
CA ARG A 136 10.57 -8.23 6.05
C ARG A 136 10.69 -9.76 5.93
N VAL A 137 11.19 -10.43 6.96
CA VAL A 137 11.30 -11.89 7.00
C VAL A 137 9.90 -12.51 6.98
N TYR A 138 8.99 -12.04 7.83
CA TYR A 138 7.61 -12.51 7.84
C TYR A 138 6.91 -12.39 6.49
N LEU A 139 6.99 -11.22 5.84
CA LEU A 139 6.38 -11.03 4.51
C LEU A 139 7.00 -11.96 3.44
N ARG A 140 8.30 -12.25 3.53
CA ARG A 140 8.97 -13.20 2.63
C ARG A 140 8.45 -14.63 2.85
N GLU A 141 8.35 -15.07 4.09
CA GLU A 141 7.83 -16.40 4.44
C GLU A 141 6.38 -16.55 3.98
N VAL A 142 5.52 -15.54 4.22
CA VAL A 142 4.14 -15.56 3.75
C VAL A 142 4.07 -15.65 2.22
N LYS A 143 4.93 -14.91 1.50
CA LYS A 143 5.02 -14.98 0.04
C LYS A 143 5.36 -16.39 -0.45
N GLU A 144 6.36 -17.01 0.17
CA GLU A 144 6.82 -18.35 -0.20
C GLU A 144 5.78 -19.41 0.11
N CYS A 145 5.18 -19.36 1.30
CA CYS A 145 4.11 -20.26 1.70
C CYS A 145 2.90 -20.18 0.76
N GLN A 146 2.45 -18.98 0.41
CA GLN A 146 1.32 -18.80 -0.52
C GLN A 146 1.67 -19.23 -1.95
N ALA A 147 2.89 -18.96 -2.43
CA ALA A 147 3.34 -19.40 -3.76
C ALA A 147 3.36 -20.93 -3.88
N LYS A 148 3.91 -21.61 -2.85
CA LYS A 148 3.93 -23.08 -2.78
C LYS A 148 2.52 -23.65 -2.68
N ALA A 149 1.67 -23.08 -1.81
CA ALA A 149 0.30 -23.55 -1.62
C ALA A 149 -0.56 -23.46 -2.88
N ARG A 150 -0.37 -22.42 -3.71
CA ARG A 150 -1.10 -22.23 -4.98
C ARG A 150 -0.54 -23.04 -6.15
N GLY A 151 0.59 -23.73 -5.98
CA GLY A 151 1.13 -24.58 -7.06
C GLY A 151 1.67 -23.82 -8.27
N ILE A 152 1.93 -22.51 -8.15
CA ILE A 152 2.47 -21.73 -9.27
C ILE A 152 3.91 -22.23 -9.50
N PRO A 153 4.23 -22.89 -10.63
CA PRO A 153 5.59 -23.36 -10.87
C PRO A 153 6.51 -22.15 -10.88
N TYR A 154 7.56 -22.19 -10.04
CA TYR A 154 8.57 -21.16 -9.98
C TYR A 154 9.44 -21.20 -11.25
N LYS A 155 8.89 -20.83 -12.41
CA LYS A 155 9.72 -20.50 -13.58
C LYS A 155 10.36 -19.15 -13.31
N LYS A 156 11.55 -19.18 -12.69
CA LYS A 156 12.52 -18.08 -12.74
C LYS A 156 12.67 -17.69 -14.21
N LYS A 157 12.02 -16.62 -14.66
CA LYS A 157 12.42 -15.94 -15.90
C LYS A 157 13.83 -15.41 -15.62
N LYS A 158 14.86 -16.17 -16.02
CA LYS A 158 16.23 -15.67 -16.12
C LYS A 158 16.16 -14.43 -17.00
N LYS A 159 16.32 -13.26 -16.41
CA LYS A 159 16.52 -12.00 -17.15
C LYS A 159 17.79 -12.23 -17.98
N LYS A 160 17.65 -12.37 -19.30
CA LYS A 160 18.81 -12.41 -20.21
C LYS A 160 19.56 -11.11 -19.97
N ARG A 161 20.75 -11.22 -19.39
CA ARG A 161 21.69 -10.12 -19.22
C ARG A 161 22.24 -9.87 -20.62
N ASN A 162 21.76 -8.83 -21.31
CA ASN A 162 22.42 -8.37 -22.53
C ASN A 162 23.87 -8.02 -22.16
N PRO A 163 24.89 -8.59 -22.83
CA PRO A 163 26.24 -8.08 -22.74
C PRO A 163 26.25 -6.69 -23.36
N ILE A 164 26.52 -5.67 -22.54
CA ILE A 164 26.88 -4.34 -23.03
C ILE A 164 28.23 -4.52 -23.70
N LYS A 165 28.28 -4.42 -25.04
CA LYS A 165 29.54 -4.31 -25.78
C LYS A 165 30.21 -3.01 -25.32
N GLY A 166 31.32 -3.16 -24.60
CA GLY A 166 32.17 -2.06 -24.18
C GLY A 166 32.80 -1.38 -25.39
N THR A 167 32.71 -0.07 -25.39
CA THR A 167 33.45 0.90 -26.20
C THR A 167 34.95 0.70 -26.00
N GLN A 168 35.72 0.55 -27.09
CA GLN A 168 37.15 0.85 -27.11
C GLN A 168 37.37 1.92 -28.18
N SER A 169 37.67 3.13 -27.72
CA SER A 169 38.24 4.22 -28.49
C SER A 169 39.65 4.51 -27.95
N ALA A 170 40.50 5.05 -28.83
CA ALA A 170 41.86 5.59 -28.66
C ALA A 170 43.00 4.58 -28.89
N LYS A 171 44.06 4.87 -29.67
CA LYS A 171 44.59 6.06 -30.38
C LYS A 171 45.77 5.60 -31.28
N ASP A 172 46.16 6.41 -32.28
CA ASP A 172 47.51 6.66 -32.85
C ASP A 172 47.33 7.14 -34.32
N ILE A 173 47.30 8.46 -34.64
CA ILE A 173 48.36 9.48 -34.84
C ILE A 173 49.39 9.15 -35.97
N GLU A 174 49.25 9.92 -37.09
CA GLU A 174 50.22 10.40 -38.12
C GLU A 174 51.23 9.42 -38.77
N HIS A 175 51.72 9.54 -40.02
CA HIS A 175 52.00 10.70 -40.87
C HIS A 175 52.15 10.25 -42.36
N GLN A 176 52.08 11.26 -43.21
CA GLN A 176 52.16 11.39 -44.67
C GLN A 176 53.42 10.84 -45.37
N VAL A 177 53.26 10.22 -46.56
CA VAL A 177 54.25 10.20 -47.66
C VAL A 177 53.50 10.22 -49.01
N SER A 178 54.00 11.06 -49.92
CA SER A 178 53.56 11.38 -51.31
C SER A 178 52.61 12.56 -51.45
#